data_AF-A0A917AK16-F1
#
_entry.id   AF-A0A917AK16-F1
#
_cell.length_a   1.000
_cell.length_b   1.000
_cell.length_c   1.000
_cell.angle_alpha   90.00
_cell.angle_beta   90.00
_cell.angle_gamma   90.00
#
_symmetry.space_group_name_H-M   'P 1'
#
loop_
_entity.id
_entity.type
_entity.pdbx_description
1 polymer ?
#
loop_
_entity_poly.entity_id
_entity_poly.type
_entity_poly.pdbx_seq_one_letter_code
_entity_poly.pdbx_strand_id
1 'polypeptide(L)'
;MTTDNFERNRRFMAEMLHDGFDSAEKSHKLLFKSDKNLTISLAYLMEADTFFTNAKVFYFQKEELYHNDIEELFHQFQVYKKEFMDCVATDHLHQWTDIEFRRLKEIFEGLNSLLILN
;
A
#
# COMPACT_ATOMS: atom_id res chain seq x y z
N MET A 1 -21.63 -9.60 -17.73
CA MET A 1 -20.22 -9.77 -17.32
C MET A 1 -20.05 -11.21 -16.85
N THR A 2 -18.96 -11.90 -17.20
CA THR A 2 -18.73 -13.29 -16.76
C THR A 2 -18.02 -13.32 -15.40
N THR A 3 -18.33 -14.29 -14.56
CA THR A 3 -17.64 -14.54 -13.28
C THR A 3 -16.11 -14.61 -13.47
N ASP A 4 -15.67 -15.17 -14.61
CA ASP A 4 -14.26 -15.27 -15.00
C ASP A 4 -13.57 -13.91 -15.16
N ASN A 5 -14.28 -12.91 -15.71
CA ASN A 5 -13.71 -11.57 -15.89
C ASN A 5 -13.56 -10.82 -14.57
N PHE A 6 -14.53 -10.97 -13.66
CA PHE A 6 -14.46 -10.42 -12.31
C PHE A 6 -13.28 -11.04 -11.55
N GLU A 7 -13.17 -12.37 -11.51
CA GLU A 7 -12.08 -13.05 -10.78
C GLU A 7 -10.70 -12.68 -11.34
N ARG A 8 -10.56 -12.60 -12.67
CA ARG A 8 -9.30 -12.17 -13.29
C ARG A 8 -8.93 -10.75 -12.88
N ASN A 9 -9.88 -9.81 -12.92
CA ASN A 9 -9.64 -8.42 -12.54
C ASN A 9 -9.33 -8.30 -11.04
N ARG A 10 -10.06 -9.02 -10.19
CA ARG A 10 -9.81 -9.09 -8.74
C ARG A 10 -8.40 -9.58 -8.45
N ARG A 11 -7.97 -10.69 -9.07
CA ARG A 11 -6.61 -11.24 -8.89
C ARG A 11 -5.53 -10.26 -9.34
N PHE A 12 -5.69 -9.66 -10.51
CA PHE A 12 -4.73 -8.69 -11.02
C PHE A 12 -4.56 -7.48 -10.10
N MET A 13 -5.68 -6.96 -9.56
CA MET A 13 -5.63 -5.90 -8.56
C MET A 13 -4.97 -6.38 -7.26
N ALA A 14 -5.30 -7.59 -6.79
CA ALA A 14 -4.73 -8.15 -5.58
C ALA A 14 -3.21 -8.32 -5.68
N GLU A 15 -2.69 -8.81 -6.81
CA GLU A 15 -1.24 -8.92 -7.07
C GLU A 15 -0.55 -7.57 -6.92
N MET A 16 -1.07 -6.50 -7.54
CA MET A 16 -0.52 -5.15 -7.38
C MET A 16 -0.58 -4.66 -5.94
N LEU A 17 -1.67 -4.93 -5.21
CA LEU A 17 -1.80 -4.52 -3.82
C LEU A 17 -0.84 -5.28 -2.89
N HIS A 18 -0.60 -6.57 -3.12
CA HIS A 18 0.41 -7.35 -2.40
C HIS A 18 1.82 -6.82 -2.67
N ASP A 19 2.19 -6.63 -3.93
CA ASP A 19 3.51 -6.09 -4.28
C ASP A 19 3.73 -4.69 -3.68
N GLY A 20 2.70 -3.83 -3.73
CA GLY A 20 2.72 -2.51 -3.13
C GLY A 20 2.89 -2.56 -1.62
N PHE A 21 2.16 -3.45 -0.94
CA PHE A 21 2.24 -3.61 0.51
C PHE A 21 3.60 -4.16 0.96
N ASP A 22 4.14 -5.16 0.26
CA ASP A 22 5.46 -5.72 0.53
C ASP A 22 6.57 -4.66 0.41
N SER A 23 6.50 -3.81 -0.61
CA SER A 23 7.44 -2.70 -0.76
C SER A 23 7.24 -1.62 0.30
N ALA A 24 6.00 -1.33 0.70
CA ALA A 24 5.74 -0.43 1.82
C ALA A 24 6.32 -0.97 3.14
N GLU A 25 6.21 -2.28 3.38
CA GLU A 25 6.77 -2.94 4.57
C GLU A 25 8.30 -2.92 4.56
N LYS A 26 8.95 -3.18 3.42
CA LYS A 26 10.40 -3.06 3.26
C LYS A 26 10.87 -1.62 3.50
N SER A 27 10.15 -0.65 2.95
CA SER A 27 10.41 0.78 3.16
C SER A 27 10.32 1.12 4.65
N HIS A 28 9.23 0.75 5.31
CA HIS A 28 9.05 0.96 6.75
C HIS A 28 10.21 0.33 7.54
N LYS A 29 10.49 -0.97 7.36
CA LYS A 29 11.55 -1.69 8.08
C LYS A 29 12.94 -1.05 7.93
N LEU A 30 13.25 -0.45 6.79
CA LEU A 30 14.55 0.17 6.54
C LEU A 30 14.68 1.55 7.16
N LEU A 31 13.60 2.33 7.22
CA LEU A 31 13.57 3.65 7.85
C LEU A 31 14.05 3.59 9.31
N PHE A 32 13.58 2.60 10.07
CA PHE A 32 13.91 2.44 11.49
C PHE A 32 15.25 1.75 11.76
N LYS A 33 15.98 1.27 10.75
CA LYS A 33 17.22 0.50 10.95
C LYS A 33 18.46 1.39 11.07
N SER A 34 18.63 2.34 10.16
CA SER A 34 19.79 3.23 10.09
C SER A 34 19.63 4.22 8.94
N ASP A 35 20.10 5.46 9.13
CA ASP A 35 20.16 6.49 8.08
C ASP A 35 20.88 6.06 6.81
N LYS A 36 21.84 5.12 6.92
CA LYS A 36 22.54 4.55 5.75
C LYS A 36 21.60 3.84 4.77
N ASN A 37 20.42 3.43 5.23
CA ASN A 37 19.42 2.75 4.42
C ASN A 37 18.38 3.70 3.83
N LEU A 38 18.43 5.01 4.14
CA LEU A 38 17.37 5.95 3.78
C LEU A 38 17.07 5.97 2.28
N THR A 39 18.10 5.98 1.42
CA THR A 39 17.92 5.94 -0.03
C THR A 39 17.19 4.68 -0.49
N ILE A 40 17.53 3.52 0.08
CA ILE A 40 16.89 2.24 -0.24
C ILE A 40 15.44 2.24 0.30
N SER A 41 15.24 2.80 1.49
CA SER A 41 13.93 3.01 2.12
C SER A 41 13.00 3.81 1.21
N LEU A 42 13.49 4.94 0.69
CA LEU A 42 12.75 5.80 -0.24
C LEU A 42 12.49 5.11 -1.58
N ALA A 43 13.44 4.33 -2.10
CA ALA A 43 13.23 3.56 -3.32
C ALA A 43 12.08 2.55 -3.18
N TYR A 44 12.01 1.83 -2.05
CA TYR A 44 10.88 0.94 -1.77
C TYR A 44 9.56 1.69 -1.57
N LEU A 45 9.58 2.91 -0.99
CA LEU A 45 8.38 3.73 -0.88
C LEU A 45 7.85 4.15 -2.26
N MET A 46 8.75 4.52 -3.17
CA MET A 46 8.39 4.87 -4.55
C MET A 46 7.85 3.67 -5.33
N GLU A 47 8.43 2.49 -5.12
CA GLU A 47 7.92 1.23 -5.68
C GLU A 47 6.49 0.94 -5.16
N ALA A 48 6.27 1.06 -3.85
CA ALA A 48 4.94 0.93 -3.26
C ALA A 48 3.95 1.94 -3.86
N ASP A 49 4.33 3.22 -3.99
CA ASP A 49 3.46 4.25 -4.57
C ASP A 49 3.08 3.96 -6.02
N THR A 50 4.00 3.36 -6.78
CA THR A 50 3.74 2.92 -8.16
C THR A 50 2.66 1.84 -8.19
N PHE A 51 2.81 0.79 -7.38
CA PHE A 51 1.83 -0.30 -7.30
C PHE A 51 0.46 0.17 -6.80
N PHE A 52 0.41 0.93 -5.70
CA PHE A 52 -0.84 1.47 -5.17
C PHE A 52 -1.53 2.41 -6.15
N THR A 53 -0.78 3.26 -6.87
CA THR A 53 -1.35 4.15 -7.89
C THR A 53 -1.92 3.35 -9.06
N ASN A 54 -1.20 2.35 -9.55
CA ASN A 54 -1.67 1.49 -10.64
C ASN A 54 -2.92 0.70 -10.23
N ALA A 55 -2.93 0.13 -9.02
CA ALA A 55 -4.09 -0.56 -8.46
C ALA A 55 -5.30 0.37 -8.32
N LYS A 56 -5.09 1.61 -7.87
CA LYS A 56 -6.16 2.62 -7.74
C LYS A 56 -6.75 3.00 -9.08
N VAL A 57 -5.92 3.27 -10.09
CA VAL A 57 -6.39 3.57 -11.44
C VAL A 57 -7.17 2.39 -12.01
N PHE A 58 -6.68 1.17 -11.84
CA PHE A 58 -7.36 -0.04 -12.30
C PHE A 58 -8.71 -0.24 -11.59
N TYR A 59 -8.75 -0.08 -10.26
CA TYR A 59 -9.97 -0.16 -9.45
C TYR A 59 -11.06 0.79 -9.97
N PHE A 60 -10.73 2.07 -10.21
CA PHE A 60 -11.71 3.05 -10.73
C PHE A 60 -12.14 2.82 -12.18
N GLN A 61 -11.45 1.97 -12.92
CA GLN A 61 -11.86 1.56 -14.27
C GLN A 61 -12.76 0.32 -14.27
N LYS A 62 -12.95 -0.32 -13.12
CA LYS A 62 -13.67 -1.59 -12.95
C LYS A 62 -14.76 -1.43 -11.90
N GLU A 63 -15.94 -0.99 -12.32
CA GLU A 63 -17.10 -0.81 -11.43
C GLU A 63 -17.42 -2.08 -10.61
N GLU A 64 -17.14 -3.26 -11.16
CA GLU A 64 -17.36 -4.54 -10.49
C GLU A 64 -16.44 -4.78 -9.28
N LEU A 65 -15.34 -4.03 -9.15
CA LEU A 65 -14.39 -4.17 -8.05
C LEU A 65 -14.69 -3.24 -6.87
N TYR A 66 -15.72 -2.39 -6.97
CA TYR A 66 -15.99 -1.37 -5.96
C TYR A 66 -16.28 -1.96 -4.58
N HIS A 67 -15.48 -1.52 -3.60
CA HIS A 67 -15.55 -1.93 -2.22
C HIS A 67 -14.95 -0.82 -1.33
N ASN A 68 -15.72 -0.33 -0.35
CA ASN A 68 -15.30 0.81 0.49
C ASN A 68 -13.94 0.57 1.17
N ASP A 69 -13.69 -0.64 1.66
CA ASP A 69 -12.45 -0.99 2.35
C ASP A 69 -11.21 -0.89 1.44
N ILE A 70 -11.37 -1.03 0.11
CA ILE A 70 -10.26 -0.84 -0.85
C ILE A 70 -9.95 0.65 -1.01
N GLU A 71 -10.97 1.52 -1.01
CA GLU A 71 -10.77 2.97 -1.01
C GLU A 71 -10.12 3.45 0.29
N GLU A 72 -10.51 2.86 1.42
CA GLU A 72 -9.85 3.11 2.71
C GLU A 72 -8.37 2.72 2.67
N LEU A 73 -8.04 1.56 2.09
CA LEU A 73 -6.65 1.14 1.89
C LEU A 73 -5.86 2.16 1.07
N PHE A 74 -6.40 2.61 -0.07
CA PHE A 74 -5.74 3.64 -0.89
C PHE A 74 -5.54 4.95 -0.15
N HIS A 75 -6.54 5.36 0.63
CA HIS A 75 -6.44 6.57 1.45
C HIS A 75 -5.35 6.42 2.51
N GLN A 76 -5.38 5.34 3.28
CA GLN A 76 -4.44 5.11 4.37
C GLN A 76 -2.99 4.98 3.86
N PHE A 77 -2.77 4.38 2.69
CA PHE A 77 -1.45 4.37 2.07
C PHE A 77 -0.93 5.78 1.76
N GLN A 78 -1.79 6.69 1.29
CA GLN A 78 -1.38 8.08 1.06
C GLN A 78 -1.08 8.83 2.36
N VAL A 79 -1.83 8.55 3.44
CA VAL A 79 -1.56 9.09 4.78
C VAL A 79 -0.18 8.61 5.26
N TYR A 80 0.07 7.30 5.24
CA TYR A 80 1.37 6.72 5.58
C TYR A 80 2.51 7.32 4.75
N LYS A 81 2.37 7.37 3.41
CA LYS A 81 3.41 7.93 2.52
C LYS A 81 3.73 9.37 2.86
N LYS A 82 2.72 10.19 3.14
CA LYS A 82 2.91 11.59 3.53
C LYS A 82 3.68 11.68 4.84
N GLU A 83 3.24 10.98 5.88
CA GLU A 83 3.92 11.00 7.18
C GLU A 83 5.35 10.46 7.11
N PHE A 84 5.61 9.44 6.27
CA PHE A 84 6.97 8.97 5.99
C PHE A 84 7.84 10.09 5.41
N MET A 85 7.37 10.75 4.35
CA MET A 85 8.14 11.81 3.68
C MET A 85 8.36 13.02 4.58
N ASP A 86 7.35 13.39 5.38
CA ASP A 86 7.46 14.47 6.35
C ASP A 86 8.47 14.10 7.45
N CYS A 87 8.49 12.85 7.91
CA CYS A 87 9.46 12.34 8.88
C CYS A 87 10.89 12.47 8.35
N VAL A 88 11.13 12.04 7.11
CA VAL A 88 12.43 12.19 6.44
C VAL A 88 12.82 13.66 6.26
N ALA A 89 11.87 14.53 5.89
CA ALA A 89 12.15 15.93 5.60
C ALA A 89 12.46 16.77 6.85
N THR A 90 11.88 16.43 7.99
CA THR A 90 11.96 17.24 9.22
C THR A 90 12.70 16.55 10.36
N ASP A 91 13.17 15.31 10.17
CA ASP A 91 13.79 14.48 11.19
C ASP A 91 12.90 14.36 12.46
N HIS A 92 11.57 14.37 12.26
CA HIS A 92 10.62 14.33 13.36
C HIS A 92 10.34 12.90 13.82
N LEU A 93 9.75 12.78 15.01
CA LEU A 93 9.47 11.52 15.70
C LEU A 93 8.85 10.44 14.79
N HIS A 94 9.62 9.38 14.54
CA HIS A 94 9.21 8.21 13.75
C HIS A 94 7.97 7.47 14.28
N GLN A 95 7.48 7.81 15.47
CA GLN A 95 6.31 7.21 16.11
C GLN A 95 5.05 7.37 15.25
N TRP A 96 4.85 8.54 14.63
CA TRP A 96 3.67 8.77 13.79
C TRP A 96 3.73 7.93 12.51
N THR A 97 4.89 7.83 11.87
CA THR A 97 5.09 6.96 10.70
C THR A 97 4.80 5.48 11.02
N ASP A 98 5.20 4.98 12.19
CA ASP A 98 4.90 3.62 12.65
C ASP A 98 3.40 3.43 12.93
N ILE A 99 2.72 4.41 13.53
CA ILE A 99 1.26 4.37 13.74
C ILE A 99 0.52 4.26 12.41
N GLU A 100 0.85 5.11 11.44
CA GLU A 100 0.18 5.09 10.14
C GLU A 100 0.48 3.83 9.33
N PHE A 101 1.69 3.27 9.48
CA PHE A 101 2.04 1.98 8.86
C PHE A 101 1.27 0.81 9.49
N ARG A 102 1.13 0.77 10.82
CA ARG A 102 0.35 -0.27 11.49
C ARG A 102 -1.11 -0.23 11.08
N ARG A 103 -1.70 0.97 10.97
CA ARG A 103 -3.06 1.14 10.47
C ARG A 103 -3.20 0.68 9.01
N LEU A 104 -2.23 1.01 8.14
CA LEU A 104 -2.19 0.50 6.77
C LEU A 104 -2.20 -1.04 6.76
N LYS A 105 -1.37 -1.65 7.61
CA LYS A 105 -1.28 -3.11 7.76
C LYS A 105 -2.59 -3.73 8.23
N GLU A 106 -3.24 -3.16 9.24
CA GLU A 106 -4.52 -3.65 9.76
C GLU A 106 -5.61 -3.65 8.68
N ILE A 107 -5.71 -2.59 7.88
CA ILE A 107 -6.66 -2.52 6.76
C ILE A 107 -6.32 -3.57 5.70
N PHE A 108 -5.04 -3.67 5.33
CA PHE A 108 -4.58 -4.65 4.34
C PHE A 108 -4.89 -6.09 4.76
N GLU A 109 -4.59 -6.45 6.01
CA GLU A 109 -4.88 -7.78 6.56
C GLU A 109 -6.39 -8.03 6.70
N GLY A 110 -7.20 -6.99 6.93
CA GLY A 110 -8.66 -7.08 6.94
C GLY A 110 -9.27 -7.43 5.57
N LEU A 111 -8.58 -7.08 4.48
CA LEU A 111 -9.02 -7.34 3.10
C LEU A 111 -8.70 -8.76 2.60
N ASN A 112 -8.29 -9.68 3.47
CA ASN A 112 -7.82 -11.01 3.10
C ASN A 112 -8.82 -11.76 2.19
N SER A 113 -10.13 -11.70 2.47
CA SER A 113 -11.16 -12.35 1.65
C SER A 113 -11.21 -11.86 0.20
N LEU A 114 -10.80 -10.60 -0.05
CA LEU A 114 -10.74 -9.99 -1.37
C LEU A 114 -9.39 -10.19 -2.05
N LEU A 115 -8.31 -10.22 -1.26
CA LEU A 115 -6.93 -10.23 -1.75
C LEU A 115 -6.27 -11.62 -1.77
N ILE A 116 -6.93 -12.67 -1.29
CA ILE A 116 -6.39 -14.04 -1.40
C ILE A 116 -6.26 -14.44 -2.89
N LEU A 117 -5.04 -14.84 -3.23
CA LEU A 117 -4.66 -15.45 -4.51
C LEU A 117 -4.75 -16.98 -4.35
N ASN A 118 -5.91 -17.56 -4.68
CA ASN A 118 -6.10 -19.02 -4.78
C ASN A 118 -5.70 -19.56 -6.16
#